data_AF-A0A3D3SY32-F1
#
_entry.id   AF-A0A3D3SY32-F1
#
_cell.length_a   1.000
_cell.length_b   1.000
_cell.length_c   1.000
_cell.angle_alpha   90.00
_cell.angle_beta   90.00
_cell.angle_gamma   90.00
#
_symmetry.space_group_name_H-M   'P 1'
#
loop_
_entity.id
_entity.type
_entity.pdbx_description
1 polymer ?
#
loop_
_entity_poly.entity_id
_entity_poly.type
_entity_poly.pdbx_seq_one_letter_code
_entity_poly.pdbx_strand_id
1 'polypeptide(L)'
;MTAGLAAAGLPVSSRRAVLICRNIALVHAAIFRGLSTQDSSVRLGRSAWVAFSNSLPFAASGKPYEQIKLLALHREISVIAFAGSDDARSGILLERDPVKRIERTLACGQLQDDERGALVMDAISGLDSGASAACAWWLVHTGIHERLPLAVSEDLARTYREAAVPTRLVERIPGQSSRGKTLTQFQELSKKTKLDRPAQVALVNLLSSRLYAKSIESTEDLNTVVKGWWRALEELDPPLTIGVA
;
A
#
# COMPACT_ATOMS: atom_id res chain seq x y z
N MET A 1 4.86 -14.30 -4.12
CA MET A 1 3.77 -15.07 -4.78
C MET A 1 2.52 -15.20 -3.94
N THR A 2 2.56 -15.80 -2.74
CA THR A 2 1.33 -16.10 -1.99
C THR A 2 0.57 -14.88 -1.48
N ALA A 3 1.28 -13.81 -1.07
CA ALA A 3 0.65 -12.56 -0.60
C ALA A 3 -0.04 -11.80 -1.74
N GLY A 4 0.62 -11.59 -2.89
CA GLY A 4 0.03 -10.94 -4.06
C GLY A 4 -1.13 -11.72 -4.67
N LEU A 5 -1.06 -13.06 -4.65
CA LEU A 5 -2.19 -13.90 -5.08
C LEU A 5 -3.37 -13.85 -4.09
N ALA A 6 -3.11 -13.79 -2.79
CA ALA A 6 -4.16 -13.59 -1.79
C ALA A 6 -4.84 -12.23 -1.94
N ALA A 7 -4.07 -11.17 -2.20
CA ALA A 7 -4.59 -9.83 -2.50
C ALA A 7 -5.43 -9.80 -3.79
N ALA A 8 -5.08 -10.62 -4.79
CA ALA A 8 -5.87 -10.81 -6.01
C ALA A 8 -7.10 -11.74 -5.83
N GLY A 9 -7.42 -12.17 -4.59
CA GLY A 9 -8.54 -13.07 -4.31
C GLY A 9 -8.29 -14.53 -4.70
N LEU A 10 -7.03 -14.92 -4.91
CA LEU A 10 -6.58 -16.22 -5.39
C LEU A 10 -5.66 -16.92 -4.36
N PRO A 11 -6.14 -17.24 -3.14
CA PRO A 11 -5.29 -17.83 -2.11
C PRO A 11 -4.78 -19.22 -2.54
N VAL A 12 -3.46 -19.43 -2.39
CA VAL A 12 -2.78 -20.69 -2.72
C VAL A 12 -2.43 -21.43 -1.43
N SER A 13 -2.87 -22.69 -1.30
CA SER A 13 -2.51 -23.54 -0.16
C SER A 13 -1.06 -24.02 -0.21
N SER A 14 -0.49 -24.36 0.95
CA SER A 14 0.90 -24.83 1.08
C SER A 14 1.19 -26.04 0.19
N ARG A 15 0.27 -27.02 0.16
CA ARG A 15 0.37 -28.21 -0.70
C ARG A 15 0.43 -27.84 -2.19
N ARG A 16 -0.33 -26.83 -2.60
CA ARG A 16 -0.36 -26.37 -3.99
C ARG A 16 0.91 -25.60 -4.35
N ALA A 17 1.42 -24.78 -3.44
CA ALA A 17 2.69 -24.09 -3.65
C ALA A 17 3.82 -25.09 -3.93
N VAL A 18 3.89 -26.19 -3.15
CA VAL A 18 4.86 -27.28 -3.39
C VAL A 18 4.68 -27.93 -4.77
N LEU A 19 3.44 -28.17 -5.19
CA LEU A 19 3.15 -28.76 -6.49
C LEU A 19 3.54 -27.83 -7.65
N ILE A 20 3.26 -26.54 -7.52
CA ILE A 20 3.69 -25.52 -8.49
C ILE A 20 5.21 -25.53 -8.61
N CYS A 21 5.95 -25.48 -7.50
CA CYS A 21 7.42 -25.50 -7.54
C CYS A 21 7.98 -26.75 -8.27
N ARG A 22 7.40 -27.92 -8.01
CA ARG A 22 7.79 -29.16 -8.72
C ARG A 22 7.49 -29.07 -10.22
N ASN A 23 6.33 -28.54 -10.58
CA ASN A 23 5.96 -28.36 -11.98
C ASN A 23 6.88 -27.37 -12.70
N ILE A 24 7.34 -26.31 -12.03
CA ILE A 24 8.32 -25.37 -12.59
C ILE A 24 9.61 -26.12 -12.96
N ALA A 25 10.14 -26.95 -12.06
CA ALA A 25 11.34 -27.74 -12.31
C ALA A 25 11.16 -28.75 -13.47
N LEU A 26 10.02 -29.45 -13.50
CA LEU A 26 9.70 -30.42 -14.56
C LEU A 26 9.54 -29.74 -15.93
N VAL A 27 8.81 -28.63 -15.98
CA VAL A 27 8.63 -27.83 -17.22
C VAL A 27 9.96 -27.26 -17.69
N HIS A 28 10.81 -26.80 -16.77
CA HIS A 28 12.14 -26.31 -17.12
C HIS A 28 13.02 -27.42 -17.73
N ALA A 29 13.05 -28.59 -17.10
CA ALA A 29 13.78 -29.75 -17.61
C ALA A 29 13.24 -30.24 -18.97
N ALA A 30 11.91 -30.18 -19.18
CA ALA A 30 11.28 -30.58 -20.43
C ALA A 30 11.57 -29.61 -21.58
N ILE A 31 11.55 -28.29 -21.33
CA ILE A 31 11.71 -27.25 -22.36
C ILE A 31 13.19 -27.04 -22.72
N PHE A 32 14.10 -27.07 -21.74
CA PHE A 32 15.49 -26.62 -21.92
C PHE A 32 16.53 -27.76 -21.87
N ARG A 33 16.09 -28.99 -22.16
CA ARG A 33 16.91 -30.21 -22.13
C ARG A 33 18.25 -30.01 -22.85
N GLY A 34 19.36 -30.07 -22.12
CA GLY A 34 20.72 -30.09 -22.68
C GLY A 34 21.35 -28.75 -23.07
N LEU A 35 20.72 -27.61 -22.77
CA LEU A 35 21.30 -26.28 -23.06
C LEU A 35 22.04 -25.71 -21.84
N SER A 36 23.23 -25.16 -22.07
CA SER A 36 24.15 -24.63 -21.06
C SER A 36 23.56 -23.48 -20.22
N THR A 37 24.11 -23.37 -19.01
CA THR A 37 23.75 -22.55 -17.83
C THR A 37 23.78 -21.03 -18.01
N GLN A 38 24.06 -20.50 -19.21
CA GLN A 38 24.45 -19.10 -19.38
C GLN A 38 23.30 -18.06 -19.42
N ASP A 39 22.03 -18.49 -19.44
CA ASP A 39 20.87 -17.57 -19.36
C ASP A 39 19.77 -18.16 -18.47
N SER A 40 20.12 -18.45 -17.21
CA SER A 40 19.27 -19.20 -16.28
C SER A 40 17.99 -18.43 -15.89
N SER A 41 18.07 -17.12 -15.64
CA SER A 41 16.96 -16.32 -15.09
C SER A 41 15.79 -16.17 -16.04
N VAL A 42 16.03 -15.77 -17.30
CA VAL A 42 14.98 -15.59 -18.32
C VAL A 42 14.30 -16.92 -18.64
N ARG A 43 15.08 -18.01 -18.75
CA ARG A 43 14.56 -19.35 -19.01
C ARG A 43 13.75 -19.89 -17.83
N LEU A 44 14.21 -19.67 -16.60
CA LEU A 44 13.47 -20.02 -15.39
C LEU A 44 12.17 -19.22 -15.27
N GLY A 45 12.19 -17.91 -15.56
CA GLY A 45 10.99 -17.07 -15.58
C GLY A 45 9.93 -17.56 -16.59
N ARG A 46 10.36 -17.99 -17.77
CA ARG A 46 9.47 -18.59 -18.79
C ARG A 46 8.91 -19.94 -18.34
N SER A 47 9.75 -20.83 -17.81
CA SER A 47 9.28 -22.12 -17.26
C SER A 47 8.33 -21.92 -16.09
N ALA A 48 8.61 -20.93 -15.24
CA ALA A 48 7.76 -20.57 -14.12
C ALA A 48 6.39 -20.10 -14.58
N TRP A 49 6.32 -19.23 -15.59
CA TRP A 49 5.04 -18.79 -16.16
C TRP A 49 4.21 -19.93 -16.75
N VAL A 50 4.85 -20.81 -17.53
CA VAL A 50 4.16 -21.96 -18.17
C VAL A 50 3.63 -22.92 -17.11
N ALA A 51 4.47 -23.30 -16.14
CA ALA A 51 4.05 -24.19 -15.06
C ALA A 51 2.94 -23.54 -14.21
N PHE A 52 3.07 -22.25 -13.89
CA PHE A 52 2.12 -21.53 -13.06
C PHE A 52 0.75 -21.37 -13.74
N SER A 53 0.71 -20.87 -14.98
CA SER A 53 -0.55 -20.68 -15.73
C SER A 53 -1.32 -21.99 -15.95
N ASN A 54 -0.63 -23.12 -16.06
CA ASN A 54 -1.25 -24.44 -16.24
C ASN A 54 -1.52 -25.20 -14.92
N SER A 55 -0.95 -24.78 -13.80
CA SER A 55 -1.12 -25.44 -12.48
C SER A 55 -2.12 -24.73 -11.58
N LEU A 56 -2.64 -23.56 -11.99
CA LEU A 56 -3.60 -22.81 -11.21
C LEU A 56 -4.99 -23.49 -11.24
N PRO A 57 -5.65 -23.64 -10.07
CA PRO A 57 -6.94 -24.33 -9.96
C PRO A 57 -8.08 -23.61 -10.67
N PHE A 58 -7.92 -22.32 -10.99
CA PHE A 58 -8.98 -21.48 -11.54
C PHE A 58 -9.40 -21.88 -12.96
N ALA A 59 -8.49 -22.49 -13.73
CA ALA A 59 -8.80 -23.11 -15.01
C ALA A 59 -9.78 -24.29 -14.85
N ALA A 60 -9.69 -25.05 -13.76
CA ALA A 60 -10.56 -26.19 -13.47
C ALA A 60 -11.82 -25.82 -12.66
N SER A 61 -11.79 -24.73 -11.89
CA SER A 61 -12.93 -24.28 -11.08
C SER A 61 -13.89 -23.33 -11.81
N GLY A 62 -13.70 -23.11 -13.11
CA GLY A 62 -14.58 -22.28 -13.96
C GLY A 62 -14.65 -20.79 -13.57
N LYS A 63 -13.76 -20.31 -12.68
CA LYS A 63 -13.72 -18.91 -12.27
C LYS A 63 -12.79 -18.16 -13.23
N PRO A 64 -13.31 -17.22 -14.04
CA PRO A 64 -12.45 -16.43 -14.91
C PRO A 64 -11.53 -15.58 -14.03
N TYR A 65 -10.24 -15.63 -14.30
CA TYR A 65 -9.26 -14.72 -13.70
C TYR A 65 -8.66 -13.85 -14.80
N GLU A 66 -8.32 -12.62 -14.45
CA GLU A 66 -7.79 -11.67 -15.42
C GLU A 66 -6.32 -11.98 -15.70
N GLN A 67 -6.05 -12.58 -16.87
CA GLN A 67 -4.73 -13.07 -17.25
C GLN A 67 -3.68 -11.94 -17.29
N ILE A 68 -4.11 -10.72 -17.58
CA ILE A 68 -3.26 -9.51 -17.61
C ILE A 68 -2.71 -9.20 -16.21
N LYS A 69 -3.58 -9.19 -15.19
CA LYS A 69 -3.16 -8.97 -13.79
C LYS A 69 -2.22 -10.06 -13.31
N LEU A 70 -2.49 -11.31 -13.70
CA LEU A 70 -1.63 -12.44 -13.34
C LEU A 70 -0.24 -12.34 -13.99
N LEU A 71 -0.17 -11.90 -15.25
CA LEU A 71 1.09 -11.69 -15.95
C LEU A 71 1.88 -10.53 -15.35
N ALA A 72 1.22 -9.43 -14.98
CA ALA A 72 1.85 -8.31 -14.28
C ALA A 72 2.48 -8.78 -12.96
N LEU A 73 1.72 -9.53 -12.16
CA LEU A 73 2.20 -10.11 -10.91
C LEU A 73 3.38 -11.08 -11.12
N HIS A 74 3.32 -11.93 -12.16
CA HIS A 74 4.42 -12.84 -12.48
C HIS A 74 5.70 -12.10 -12.86
N ARG A 75 5.59 -11.00 -13.62
CA ARG A 75 6.74 -10.18 -14.01
C ARG A 75 7.38 -9.53 -12.78
N GLU A 76 6.58 -8.88 -11.95
CA GLU A 76 7.04 -8.24 -10.72
C GLU A 76 7.76 -9.24 -9.79
N ILE A 77 7.17 -10.42 -9.60
CA ILE A 77 7.77 -11.46 -8.77
C ILE A 77 9.00 -12.07 -9.41
N SER A 78 9.05 -12.19 -10.73
CA SER A 78 10.24 -12.68 -11.42
C SER A 78 11.41 -11.72 -11.22
N VAL A 79 11.16 -10.40 -11.25
CA VAL A 79 12.18 -9.40 -10.90
C VAL A 79 12.72 -9.66 -9.49
N ILE A 80 11.85 -9.84 -8.49
CA ILE A 80 12.25 -10.14 -7.10
C ILE A 80 13.01 -11.48 -6.99
N ALA A 81 12.53 -12.52 -7.67
CA ALA A 81 13.07 -13.87 -7.55
C ALA A 81 14.47 -14.02 -8.18
N PHE A 82 14.79 -13.17 -9.15
CA PHE A 82 16.08 -13.18 -9.85
C PHE A 82 16.98 -11.99 -9.49
N ALA A 83 16.48 -11.04 -8.71
CA ALA A 83 17.30 -10.05 -8.06
C ALA A 83 18.25 -10.74 -7.06
N GLY A 84 19.52 -10.36 -7.07
CA GLY A 84 20.52 -10.91 -6.16
C GLY A 84 20.13 -10.70 -4.69
N SER A 85 20.71 -11.46 -3.77
CA SER A 85 20.42 -11.41 -2.33
C SER A 85 20.66 -10.03 -1.66
N ASP A 86 21.22 -9.07 -2.39
CA ASP A 86 21.61 -7.73 -1.94
C ASP A 86 20.87 -6.59 -2.68
N ASP A 87 19.83 -6.92 -3.47
CA ASP A 87 19.04 -5.90 -4.16
C ASP A 87 18.03 -5.26 -3.21
N ALA A 88 18.30 -4.01 -2.81
CA ALA A 88 17.43 -3.21 -1.96
C ALA A 88 15.99 -3.13 -2.49
N ARG A 89 15.79 -3.24 -3.83
CA ARG A 89 14.47 -3.31 -4.47
C ARG A 89 13.65 -4.51 -4.03
N SER A 90 14.29 -5.68 -3.90
CA SER A 90 13.62 -6.90 -3.45
C SER A 90 13.14 -6.79 -2.02
N GLY A 91 13.91 -6.12 -1.16
CA GLY A 91 13.51 -5.83 0.21
C GLY A 91 12.27 -4.96 0.29
N ILE A 92 12.13 -3.97 -0.58
CA ILE A 92 10.96 -3.09 -0.67
C ILE A 92 9.72 -3.89 -1.14
N LEU A 93 9.85 -4.64 -2.23
CA LEU A 93 8.72 -5.37 -2.81
C LEU A 93 8.24 -6.54 -1.94
N LEU A 94 9.10 -7.08 -1.08
CA LEU A 94 8.74 -8.11 -0.11
C LEU A 94 8.11 -7.56 1.17
N GLU A 95 8.22 -6.26 1.44
CA GLU A 95 7.63 -5.62 2.61
C GLU A 95 6.10 -5.68 2.51
N ARG A 96 5.47 -6.25 3.54
CA ARG A 96 4.01 -6.47 3.56
C ARG A 96 3.25 -5.26 4.04
N ASP A 97 3.87 -4.49 4.93
CA ASP A 97 3.26 -3.30 5.49
C ASP A 97 3.43 -2.11 4.52
N PRO A 98 2.35 -1.54 3.96
CA PRO A 98 2.49 -0.48 2.97
C PRO A 98 3.17 0.77 3.55
N VAL A 99 2.99 1.07 4.84
CA VAL A 99 3.64 2.23 5.47
C VAL A 99 5.15 2.02 5.56
N LYS A 100 5.60 0.85 6.01
CA LYS A 100 7.02 0.48 6.00
C LYS A 100 7.60 0.39 4.60
N ARG A 101 6.78 0.00 3.61
CA ARG A 101 7.19 0.02 2.21
C ARG A 101 7.52 1.42 1.75
N ILE A 102 6.73 2.43 2.13
CA ILE A 102 7.02 3.85 1.84
C ILE A 102 8.36 4.24 2.48
N GLU A 103 8.55 3.96 3.77
CA GLU A 103 9.80 4.26 4.49
C GLU A 103 11.03 3.64 3.79
N ARG A 104 10.98 2.33 3.50
CA ARG A 104 12.07 1.63 2.80
C ARG A 104 12.31 2.17 1.39
N THR A 105 11.26 2.55 0.68
CA THR A 105 11.36 3.13 -0.67
C THR A 105 12.07 4.47 -0.63
N LEU A 106 11.77 5.32 0.35
CA LEU A 106 12.41 6.63 0.53
C LEU A 106 13.86 6.51 1.01
N ALA A 107 14.16 5.51 1.83
CA ALA A 107 15.52 5.23 2.31
C ALA A 107 16.42 4.65 1.20
N CYS A 108 15.85 4.07 0.15
CA CYS A 108 16.61 3.44 -0.93
C CYS A 108 17.15 4.47 -1.93
N GLY A 109 18.44 4.79 -1.81
CA GLY A 109 19.13 5.73 -2.70
C GLY A 109 19.41 5.19 -4.11
N GLN A 110 19.21 3.90 -4.36
CA GLN A 110 19.48 3.27 -5.66
C GLN A 110 18.32 3.40 -6.65
N LEU A 111 17.14 3.82 -6.19
CA LEU A 111 15.94 3.99 -7.02
C LEU A 111 16.02 5.26 -7.85
N GLN A 112 15.66 5.16 -9.12
CA GLN A 112 15.36 6.33 -9.95
C GLN A 112 14.11 7.03 -9.44
N ASP A 113 13.98 8.33 -9.73
CA ASP A 113 12.88 9.14 -9.17
C ASP A 113 11.50 8.63 -9.62
N ASP A 114 11.34 8.23 -10.88
CA ASP A 114 10.10 7.67 -11.40
C ASP A 114 9.71 6.35 -10.71
N GLU A 115 10.69 5.47 -10.49
CA GLU A 115 10.51 4.20 -9.80
C GLU A 115 10.13 4.42 -8.32
N ARG A 116 10.81 5.37 -7.66
CA ARG A 116 10.51 5.77 -6.28
C ARG A 116 9.08 6.30 -6.16
N GLY A 117 8.68 7.18 -7.08
CA GLY A 117 7.34 7.73 -7.13
C GLY A 117 6.26 6.67 -7.32
N ALA A 118 6.48 5.74 -8.26
CA ALA A 118 5.55 4.64 -8.52
C ALA A 118 5.38 3.72 -7.29
N LEU A 119 6.48 3.35 -6.62
CA LEU A 119 6.44 2.48 -5.43
C LEU A 119 5.76 3.15 -4.23
N VAL A 120 6.01 4.46 -4.02
CA VAL A 120 5.33 5.23 -2.97
C VAL A 120 3.83 5.31 -3.23
N MET A 121 3.41 5.63 -4.46
CA MET A 121 1.99 5.75 -4.81
C MET A 121 1.26 4.40 -4.77
N ASP A 122 1.90 3.32 -5.20
CA ASP A 122 1.34 1.97 -5.06
C ASP A 122 1.09 1.63 -3.59
N ALA A 123 2.06 1.90 -2.72
CA ALA A 123 1.91 1.69 -1.29
C ALA A 123 0.80 2.54 -0.67
N ILE A 124 0.71 3.83 -1.02
CA ILE A 124 -0.35 4.73 -0.54
C ILE A 124 -1.74 4.29 -1.02
N SER A 125 -1.84 3.78 -2.25
CA SER A 125 -3.09 3.29 -2.83
C SER A 125 -3.61 2.02 -2.14
N GLY A 126 -2.73 1.25 -1.50
CA GLY A 126 -3.07 0.06 -0.73
C GLY A 126 -3.50 0.33 0.72
N LEU A 127 -3.42 1.58 1.19
CA LEU A 127 -3.76 1.96 2.56
C LEU A 127 -5.26 2.26 2.72
N ASP A 128 -5.76 2.12 3.95
CA ASP A 128 -7.08 2.62 4.30
C ASP A 128 -7.12 4.16 4.23
N SER A 129 -8.32 4.72 4.12
CA SER A 129 -8.47 6.15 3.83
C SER A 129 -7.81 7.05 4.89
N GLY A 130 -7.74 6.62 6.15
CA GLY A 130 -7.07 7.36 7.23
C GLY A 130 -5.56 7.34 7.08
N ALA A 131 -4.97 6.16 6.91
CA ALA A 131 -3.53 5.99 6.74
C ALA A 131 -3.01 6.64 5.45
N SER A 132 -3.73 6.53 4.33
CA SER A 132 -3.38 7.17 3.06
C SER A 132 -3.23 8.69 3.19
N ALA A 133 -4.20 9.34 3.86
CA ALA A 133 -4.13 10.78 4.10
C ALA A 133 -3.03 11.19 5.09
N ALA A 134 -2.75 10.36 6.11
CA ALA A 134 -1.63 10.60 7.02
C ALA A 134 -0.29 10.52 6.31
N CYS A 135 -0.07 9.52 5.45
CA CYS A 135 1.14 9.38 4.64
C CYS A 135 1.32 10.58 3.70
N ALA A 136 0.26 10.98 2.98
CA ALA A 136 0.32 12.15 2.10
C ALA A 136 0.62 13.44 2.89
N TRP A 137 0.00 13.61 4.06
CA TRP A 137 0.28 14.73 4.93
C TRP A 137 1.73 14.75 5.43
N TRP A 138 2.23 13.62 5.89
CA TRP A 138 3.61 13.50 6.38
C TRP A 138 4.63 13.78 5.28
N LEU A 139 4.45 13.22 4.07
CA LEU A 139 5.35 13.43 2.93
C LEU A 139 5.42 14.90 2.50
N VAL A 140 4.29 15.60 2.53
CA VAL A 140 4.23 17.03 2.19
C VAL A 140 4.80 17.87 3.34
N HIS A 141 4.39 17.60 4.57
CA HIS A 141 4.78 18.37 5.75
C HIS A 141 6.29 18.30 6.05
N THR A 142 6.92 17.15 5.79
CA THR A 142 8.36 16.94 5.98
C THR A 142 9.22 17.37 4.79
N GLY A 143 8.61 17.83 3.68
CA GLY A 143 9.34 18.23 2.47
C GLY A 143 9.82 17.06 1.59
N ILE A 144 9.56 15.80 1.96
CA ILE A 144 10.02 14.62 1.20
C ILE A 144 9.42 14.58 -0.21
N HIS A 145 8.20 15.10 -0.40
CA HIS A 145 7.54 15.20 -1.69
C HIS A 145 8.36 15.94 -2.78
N GLU A 146 9.32 16.79 -2.40
CA GLU A 146 10.21 17.47 -3.36
C GLU A 146 11.17 16.50 -4.08
N ARG A 147 11.39 15.31 -3.49
CA ARG A 147 12.24 14.23 -4.05
C ARG A 147 11.44 13.21 -4.86
N LEU A 148 10.16 13.50 -5.12
CA LEU A 148 9.27 12.65 -5.89
C LEU A 148 8.96 13.31 -7.25
N PRO A 149 8.61 12.52 -8.28
CA PRO A 149 8.19 13.06 -9.56
C PRO A 149 6.99 14.01 -9.43
N LEU A 150 6.93 15.04 -10.28
CA LEU A 150 5.89 16.07 -10.23
C LEU A 150 4.46 15.49 -10.21
N ALA A 151 4.19 14.48 -11.03
CA ALA A 151 2.88 13.83 -11.10
C ALA A 151 2.47 13.22 -9.74
N VAL A 152 3.43 12.60 -9.05
CA VAL A 152 3.21 12.02 -7.71
C VAL A 152 2.96 13.13 -6.70
N SER A 153 3.76 14.20 -6.75
CA SER A 153 3.60 15.34 -5.83
C SER A 153 2.26 16.05 -6.03
N GLU A 154 1.73 16.12 -7.25
CA GLU A 154 0.40 16.66 -7.53
C GLU A 154 -0.70 15.80 -6.89
N ASP A 155 -0.63 14.47 -7.04
CA ASP A 155 -1.60 13.56 -6.43
C ASP A 155 -1.53 13.63 -4.89
N LEU A 156 -0.33 13.65 -4.32
CA LEU A 156 -0.13 13.84 -2.88
C LEU A 156 -0.72 15.18 -2.40
N ALA A 157 -0.55 16.25 -3.18
CA ALA A 157 -1.08 17.57 -2.83
C ALA A 157 -2.62 17.58 -2.78
N ARG A 158 -3.29 16.80 -3.64
CA ARG A 158 -4.77 16.67 -3.60
C ARG A 158 -5.23 16.03 -2.31
N THR A 159 -4.58 14.93 -1.89
CA THR A 159 -4.90 14.27 -0.61
C THR A 159 -4.50 15.14 0.59
N TYR A 160 -3.34 15.79 0.53
CA TYR A 160 -2.87 16.71 1.56
C TYR A 160 -3.85 17.86 1.80
N ARG A 161 -4.45 18.39 0.72
CA ARG A 161 -5.44 19.49 0.82
C ARG A 161 -6.58 19.18 1.77
N GLU A 162 -7.03 17.92 1.83
CA GLU A 162 -8.09 17.51 2.76
C GLU A 162 -7.69 17.72 4.23
N ALA A 163 -6.42 17.49 4.56
CA ALA A 163 -5.87 17.65 5.90
C ALA A 163 -5.32 19.06 6.17
N ALA A 164 -4.97 19.81 5.12
CA ALA A 164 -4.41 21.15 5.26
C ALA A 164 -5.49 22.25 5.36
N VAL A 165 -6.62 22.08 4.67
CA VAL A 165 -7.64 23.13 4.55
C VAL A 165 -8.82 22.85 5.49
N PRO A 166 -9.12 23.75 6.44
CA PRO A 166 -10.27 23.60 7.30
C PRO A 166 -11.56 23.73 6.50
N THR A 167 -12.46 22.76 6.65
CA THR A 167 -13.78 22.79 5.99
C THR A 167 -14.85 23.13 7.01
N ARG A 168 -15.62 24.19 6.73
CA ARG A 168 -16.69 24.62 7.64
C ARG A 168 -17.93 23.74 7.45
N LEU A 169 -18.26 22.97 8.48
CA LEU A 169 -19.48 22.19 8.53
C LEU A 169 -20.65 23.07 8.97
N VAL A 170 -21.64 23.27 8.09
CA VAL A 170 -22.90 23.96 8.41
C VAL A 170 -24.05 23.00 8.10
N GLU A 171 -24.28 22.05 9.00
CA GLU A 171 -25.41 21.11 8.89
C GLU A 171 -26.24 21.13 10.18
N ARG A 172 -27.57 21.21 10.04
CA ARG A 172 -28.51 21.04 11.17
C ARG A 172 -29.13 19.65 11.07
N ILE A 173 -28.63 18.73 11.89
CA ILE A 173 -29.03 17.31 11.87
C ILE A 173 -29.56 16.93 13.25
N PRO A 174 -30.65 16.14 13.34
CA PRO A 174 -31.13 15.60 14.61
C PRO A 174 -30.04 14.76 15.31
N GLY A 175 -29.74 15.09 16.57
CA GLY A 175 -28.65 14.46 17.33
C GLY A 175 -28.79 12.95 17.55
N GLN A 176 -30.02 12.41 17.46
CA GLN A 176 -30.28 10.97 17.62
C GLN A 176 -29.98 10.15 16.36
N SER A 177 -29.83 10.80 15.20
CA SER A 177 -29.45 10.11 13.96
C SER A 177 -27.99 9.63 14.02
N SER A 178 -27.66 8.58 13.26
CA SER A 178 -26.27 8.08 13.15
C SER A 178 -25.28 9.20 12.79
N ARG A 179 -25.66 10.05 11.83
CA ARG A 179 -24.87 11.22 11.40
C ARG A 179 -24.77 12.29 12.49
N GLY A 180 -25.84 12.54 13.25
CA GLY A 180 -25.84 13.46 14.39
C GLY A 180 -24.90 13.01 15.51
N LYS A 181 -24.87 11.71 15.81
CA LYS A 181 -23.91 11.10 16.75
C LYS A 181 -22.47 11.27 16.27
N THR A 182 -22.23 10.99 14.98
CA THR A 182 -20.92 11.15 14.34
C THR A 182 -20.43 12.60 14.40
N LEU A 183 -21.30 13.57 14.11
CA LEU A 183 -20.97 15.00 14.21
C LEU A 183 -20.67 15.43 15.65
N THR A 184 -21.42 14.90 16.63
CA THR A 184 -21.17 15.16 18.05
C THR A 184 -19.81 14.63 18.47
N GLN A 185 -19.46 13.40 18.09
CA GLN A 185 -18.15 12.81 18.36
C GLN A 185 -17.01 13.60 17.71
N PHE A 186 -17.19 14.06 16.46
CA PHE A 186 -16.24 14.94 15.79
C PHE A 186 -16.03 16.27 16.56
N GLN A 187 -17.11 16.88 17.05
CA GLN A 187 -17.02 18.12 17.83
C GLN A 187 -16.28 17.89 19.16
N GLU A 188 -16.49 16.76 19.83
CA GLU A 188 -15.75 16.40 21.03
C GLU A 188 -14.26 16.20 20.76
N LEU A 189 -13.90 15.54 19.67
CA LEU A 189 -12.50 15.38 19.24
C LEU A 189 -11.87 16.75 18.93
N SER A 190 -12.58 17.58 18.17
CA SER A 190 -12.12 18.92 17.79
C SER A 190 -11.85 19.82 19.01
N LYS A 191 -12.66 19.70 20.07
CA LYS A 191 -12.44 20.43 21.34
C LYS A 191 -11.21 19.94 22.12
N LYS A 192 -10.83 18.66 21.97
CA LYS A 192 -9.68 18.06 22.65
C LYS A 192 -8.35 18.27 21.91
N THR A 193 -8.42 18.73 20.67
CA THR A 193 -7.25 18.99 19.80
C THR A 193 -6.36 20.08 20.39
N LYS A 194 -5.06 19.81 20.48
CA LYS A 194 -4.04 20.80 20.86
C LYS A 194 -3.52 21.51 19.61
N LEU A 195 -3.57 22.83 19.60
CA LEU A 195 -3.09 23.67 18.50
C LEU A 195 -1.59 23.51 18.23
N ASP A 196 -0.81 23.20 19.27
CA ASP A 196 0.65 23.02 19.19
C ASP A 196 1.07 21.72 18.48
N ARG A 197 0.11 20.85 18.14
CA ARG A 197 0.36 19.56 17.48
C ARG A 197 -0.19 19.58 16.05
N PRO A 198 0.64 19.81 15.03
CA PRO A 198 0.16 20.02 13.66
C PRO A 198 -0.57 18.78 13.10
N ALA A 199 -0.13 17.57 13.47
CA ALA A 199 -0.82 16.32 13.11
C ALA A 199 -2.26 16.23 13.67
N GLN A 200 -2.52 16.79 14.86
CA GLN A 200 -3.87 16.80 15.44
C GLN A 200 -4.77 17.80 14.71
N VAL A 201 -4.24 18.98 14.39
CA VAL A 201 -4.97 19.99 13.60
C VAL A 201 -5.29 19.46 12.21
N ALA A 202 -4.33 18.80 11.56
CA ALA A 202 -4.48 18.20 10.25
C ALA A 202 -5.55 17.08 10.24
N LEU A 203 -5.58 16.25 11.29
CA LEU A 203 -6.63 15.24 11.45
C LEU A 203 -8.03 15.87 11.57
N VAL A 204 -8.18 16.96 12.34
CA VAL A 204 -9.48 17.64 12.46
C VAL A 204 -9.93 18.19 11.10
N ASN A 205 -9.03 18.80 10.34
CA ASN A 205 -9.32 19.30 9.00
C ASN A 205 -9.73 18.15 8.06
N LEU A 206 -9.00 17.03 8.08
CA LEU A 206 -9.31 15.83 7.30
C LEU A 206 -10.72 15.33 7.61
N LEU A 207 -11.04 15.16 8.89
CA LEU A 207 -12.37 14.70 9.33
C LEU A 207 -13.45 15.69 8.90
N SER A 208 -13.19 17.00 8.99
CA SER A 208 -14.14 18.03 8.57
C SER A 208 -14.42 17.97 7.06
N SER A 209 -13.37 17.82 6.24
CA SER A 209 -13.47 17.68 4.78
C SER A 209 -14.28 16.42 4.41
N ARG A 210 -14.00 15.30 5.08
CA ARG A 210 -14.63 14.01 4.79
C ARG A 210 -16.07 13.90 5.27
N LEU A 211 -16.42 14.54 6.38
CA LEU A 211 -17.81 14.69 6.83
C LEU A 211 -18.61 15.56 5.86
N TYR A 212 -18.01 16.65 5.36
CA TYR A 212 -18.62 17.52 4.35
C TYR A 212 -18.85 16.78 3.03
N ALA A 213 -17.85 16.02 2.58
CA ALA A 213 -17.94 15.17 1.38
C ALA A 213 -18.84 13.93 1.55
N LYS A 214 -19.41 13.70 2.75
CA LYS A 214 -20.23 12.52 3.10
C LYS A 214 -19.53 11.17 2.91
N SER A 215 -18.20 11.16 2.94
CA SER A 215 -17.41 9.94 2.94
C SER A 215 -17.36 9.25 4.32
N ILE A 216 -17.65 10.00 5.38
CA ILE A 216 -17.86 9.49 6.75
C ILE A 216 -19.33 9.69 7.09
N GLU A 217 -20.05 8.59 7.32
CA GLU A 217 -21.48 8.62 7.65
C GLU A 217 -21.79 8.07 9.04
N SER A 218 -20.89 7.25 9.58
CA SER A 218 -21.04 6.62 10.89
C SER A 218 -19.87 6.94 11.83
N THR A 219 -20.10 6.68 13.12
CA THR A 219 -19.06 6.76 14.17
C THR A 219 -17.97 5.71 13.96
N GLU A 220 -18.30 4.59 13.32
CA GLU A 220 -17.34 3.52 13.00
C GLU A 220 -16.37 3.96 11.89
N ASP A 221 -16.89 4.59 10.83
CA ASP A 221 -16.05 5.15 9.76
C ASP A 221 -15.10 6.21 10.32
N LEU A 222 -15.62 7.08 11.18
CA LEU A 222 -14.83 8.12 11.85
C LEU A 222 -13.71 7.51 12.68
N ASN A 223 -14.00 6.50 13.50
CA ASN A 223 -13.01 5.81 14.32
C ASN A 223 -11.97 5.09 13.46
N THR A 224 -12.38 4.51 12.33
CA THR A 224 -11.48 3.82 11.38
C THR A 224 -10.48 4.81 10.79
N VAL A 225 -10.95 5.98 10.33
CA VAL A 225 -10.09 7.04 9.79
C VAL A 225 -9.11 7.56 10.85
N VAL A 226 -9.59 7.82 12.07
CA VAL A 226 -8.75 8.27 13.18
C VAL A 226 -7.68 7.23 13.52
N LYS A 227 -8.05 5.95 13.59
CA LYS A 227 -7.13 4.86 13.90
C LYS A 227 -6.06 4.69 12.81
N GLY A 228 -6.47 4.69 11.54
CA GLY A 228 -5.55 4.60 10.40
C GLY A 228 -4.57 5.76 10.35
N TRP A 229 -5.05 6.98 10.61
CA TRP A 229 -4.22 8.18 10.67
C TRP A 229 -3.09 8.06 11.71
N TRP A 230 -3.45 7.75 12.96
CA TRP A 230 -2.45 7.67 14.04
C TRP A 230 -1.50 6.51 13.87
N ARG A 231 -1.99 5.34 13.43
CA ARG A 231 -1.13 4.19 13.15
C ARG A 231 -0.06 4.52 12.10
N ALA A 232 -0.45 5.16 11.00
CA ALA A 232 0.49 5.52 9.95
C ALA A 232 1.55 6.52 10.45
N LEU A 233 1.15 7.52 11.24
CA LEU A 233 2.11 8.49 11.80
C LEU A 233 3.02 7.86 12.85
N GLU A 234 2.54 6.95 13.69
CA GLU A 234 3.37 6.22 14.66
C GLU A 234 4.45 5.36 13.98
N GLU A 235 4.14 4.83 12.80
CA GLU A 235 5.08 4.04 12.00
C GLU A 235 6.06 4.93 11.20
N LEU A 236 5.64 6.11 10.71
CA LEU A 236 6.47 7.03 9.92
C LEU A 236 7.32 8.00 10.75
N ASP A 237 6.84 8.36 11.93
CA ASP A 237 7.50 9.27 12.88
C ASP A 237 7.37 8.66 14.27
N PRO A 238 8.13 7.57 14.57
CA PRO A 238 8.10 6.97 15.89
C PRO A 238 8.44 8.06 16.90
N PRO A 239 7.66 8.21 18.00
CA PRO A 239 7.96 9.22 19.01
C PRO A 239 9.41 9.02 19.41
N LEU A 240 10.21 10.07 19.19
CA LEU A 240 11.60 10.19 19.59
C LEU A 240 11.85 9.27 20.78
N THR A 241 12.74 8.30 20.58
CA THR A 241 13.32 7.54 21.66
C THR A 241 13.91 8.57 22.62
N ILE A 242 13.13 8.94 23.63
CA ILE A 242 13.58 9.76 24.75
C ILE A 242 14.55 8.85 25.51
N GLY A 243 15.83 9.03 25.15
CA GLY A 243 17.08 8.75 25.82
C GLY A 243 17.21 7.59 26.81
N VAL A 244 18.24 6.77 26.61
CA VAL A 244 19.23 6.44 27.66
C VAL A 244 20.62 6.23 27.01
N ALA A 245 21.60 6.96 27.54
CA ALA A 245 23.07 6.87 27.38
C ALA A 245 23.70 7.45 26.11
#